data_AF-A0A7W0WS85-F1
#
_entry.id   AF-A0A7W0WS85-F1
#
_cell.length_a   1.000
_cell.length_b   1.000
_cell.length_c   1.000
_cell.angle_alpha   90.00
_cell.angle_beta   90.00
_cell.angle_gamma   90.00
#
_symmetry.space_group_name_H-M   'P 1'
#
loop_
_entity.id
_entity.type
_entity.pdbx_description
1 polymer ?
#
loop_
_entity_poly.entity_id
_entity_poly.type
_entity_poly.pdbx_seq_one_letter_code
_entity_poly.pdbx_strand_id
1 'polypeptide(L)'
;MASKKTTSKKKKLPPKKAPAKKAAAPKKEKKEPVKVGPRHPHGRVKATSQGSKEALAKALAPTLARSDEDTDMLEARLKTASNNQLLRLQKVADAVKSKYGSRAGLIEAIGKGAAKSKDKDYISKLETLSLPNLLDLAKSADRRARA
;
A
#
# COMPACT_ATOMS: atom_id res chain seq x y z
N MET A 1 -24.77 30.98 69.51
CA MET A 1 -25.83 30.21 70.17
C MET A 1 -25.58 28.72 69.96
N ALA A 2 -25.26 28.02 71.05
CA ALA A 2 -25.50 26.61 71.40
C ALA A 2 -25.19 25.43 70.42
N SER A 3 -24.18 24.65 70.81
CA SER A 3 -24.19 23.20 71.13
C SER A 3 -24.42 22.08 70.09
N LYS A 4 -23.35 21.28 69.97
CA LYS A 4 -23.19 19.82 69.79
C LYS A 4 -24.39 18.93 70.20
N LYS A 5 -24.63 17.83 69.45
CA LYS A 5 -24.62 16.40 69.93
C LYS A 5 -24.99 15.39 68.83
N THR A 6 -24.07 14.50 68.40
CA THR A 6 -23.93 13.05 68.75
C THR A 6 -24.98 12.10 68.13
N THR A 7 -24.60 11.34 67.10
CA THR A 7 -24.29 9.89 67.09
C THR A 7 -25.41 8.91 67.47
N SER A 8 -25.74 7.97 66.58
CA SER A 8 -25.92 6.56 66.96
C SER A 8 -25.74 5.61 65.78
N LYS A 9 -25.03 4.52 66.06
CA LYS A 9 -24.42 3.50 65.20
C LYS A 9 -25.08 2.15 65.51
N LYS A 10 -25.03 1.20 64.55
CA LYS A 10 -25.21 -0.29 64.63
C LYS A 10 -26.38 -0.77 63.75
N LYS A 11 -26.37 -1.93 63.08
CA LYS A 11 -25.47 -3.11 62.93
C LYS A 11 -26.00 -3.85 61.67
N LYS A 12 -25.18 -4.12 60.65
CA LYS A 12 -24.44 -5.37 60.34
C LYS A 12 -25.31 -6.59 59.95
N LEU A 13 -25.16 -7.06 58.70
CA LEU A 13 -25.11 -8.47 58.26
C LEU A 13 -24.61 -8.55 56.78
N PRO A 14 -23.52 -9.29 56.46
CA PRO A 14 -23.07 -9.63 55.10
C PRO A 14 -23.43 -11.11 54.77
N PRO A 15 -22.94 -11.77 53.68
CA PRO A 15 -22.74 -11.40 52.28
C PRO A 15 -23.48 -12.39 51.32
N LYS A 16 -23.76 -12.02 50.06
CA LYS A 16 -23.98 -13.03 49.00
C LYS A 16 -23.19 -12.68 47.74
N LYS A 17 -22.55 -13.73 47.24
CA LYS A 17 -21.59 -13.83 46.13
C LYS A 17 -22.09 -13.20 44.82
N ALA A 18 -21.12 -12.77 44.03
CA ALA A 18 -21.18 -12.22 42.68
C ALA A 18 -22.05 -13.03 41.69
N PRO A 19 -22.35 -12.43 40.53
CA PRO A 19 -21.49 -12.77 39.39
C PRO A 19 -21.00 -11.56 38.61
N ALA A 20 -19.74 -11.67 38.20
CA ALA A 20 -19.10 -10.80 37.23
C ALA A 20 -19.89 -10.70 35.92
N LYS A 21 -19.91 -9.50 35.33
CA LYS A 21 -19.68 -9.19 33.90
C LYS A 21 -20.30 -7.83 33.53
N LYS A 22 -19.45 -6.84 33.29
CA LYS A 22 -19.26 -6.25 31.96
C LYS A 22 -18.13 -5.22 32.04
N ALA A 23 -16.98 -5.62 31.53
CA ALA A 23 -15.87 -4.73 31.25
C ALA A 23 -16.35 -3.54 30.44
N ALA A 24 -15.93 -2.34 30.85
CA ALA A 24 -16.15 -1.10 30.14
C ALA A 24 -15.69 -1.26 28.69
N ALA A 25 -16.59 -0.99 27.75
CA ALA A 25 -16.25 -0.92 26.34
C ALA A 25 -15.13 0.13 26.13
N PRO A 26 -14.07 -0.19 25.37
CA PRO A 26 -13.04 0.79 25.08
C PRO A 26 -13.66 1.92 24.24
N LYS A 27 -13.43 3.15 24.68
CA LYS A 27 -13.80 4.37 23.97
C LYS A 27 -13.26 4.27 22.54
N LYS A 28 -14.15 4.29 21.54
CA LYS A 28 -13.76 4.47 20.14
C LYS A 28 -12.99 5.79 20.04
N GLU A 29 -11.68 5.69 19.90
CA GLU A 29 -10.84 6.80 19.48
C GLU A 29 -11.43 7.37 18.20
N LYS A 30 -11.81 8.65 18.24
CA LYS A 30 -12.15 9.43 17.06
C LYS A 30 -10.88 9.50 16.22
N LYS A 31 -10.73 8.57 15.27
CA LYS A 31 -9.71 8.66 14.24
C LYS A 31 -9.85 10.04 13.61
N GLU A 32 -8.80 10.84 13.72
CA GLU A 32 -8.70 12.14 13.07
C GLU A 32 -9.15 12.02 11.62
N PRO A 33 -9.84 13.02 11.04
CA PRO A 33 -10.24 12.96 9.65
C PRO A 33 -8.98 12.80 8.80
N VAL A 34 -8.75 11.59 8.30
CA VAL A 34 -7.69 11.30 7.33
C VAL A 34 -7.90 12.32 6.22
N LYS A 35 -6.97 13.26 6.06
CA LYS A 35 -7.00 14.24 4.97
C LYS A 35 -7.07 13.44 3.67
N VAL A 36 -8.28 13.29 3.14
CA VAL A 36 -8.50 12.53 1.92
C VAL A 36 -7.86 13.37 0.82
N GLY A 37 -6.74 12.88 0.28
CA GLY A 37 -6.06 13.54 -0.82
C GLY A 37 -7.02 13.83 -1.98
N PRO A 38 -6.66 14.74 -2.90
CA PRO A 38 -7.55 15.17 -3.97
C PRO A 38 -8.27 13.99 -4.66
N ARG A 39 -9.60 14.06 -4.77
CA ARG A 39 -10.38 12.96 -5.36
C ARG A 39 -10.14 12.83 -6.87
N HIS A 40 -9.80 13.93 -7.53
CA HIS A 40 -9.61 14.04 -8.97
C HIS A 40 -8.16 13.72 -9.38
N PRO A 41 -7.95 13.06 -10.54
CA PRO A 41 -6.64 12.54 -10.94
C PRO A 41 -5.60 13.65 -11.16
N HIS A 42 -6.00 14.79 -11.70
CA HIS A 42 -5.11 15.93 -11.87
C HIS A 42 -4.59 16.47 -10.52
N GLY A 43 -5.47 16.63 -9.53
CA GLY A 43 -5.08 17.05 -8.19
C GLY A 43 -4.17 16.03 -7.50
N ARG A 44 -4.36 14.74 -7.76
CA ARG A 44 -3.46 13.69 -7.25
C ARG A 44 -2.06 13.80 -7.85
N VAL A 45 -1.92 14.05 -9.15
CA VAL A 45 -0.61 14.27 -9.78
C VAL A 45 0.08 15.51 -9.19
N LYS A 46 -0.66 16.58 -8.91
CA LYS A 46 -0.07 17.75 -8.23
C LYS A 46 0.36 17.46 -6.78
N ALA A 47 -0.31 16.53 -6.12
CA ALA A 47 0.00 16.13 -4.76
C ALA A 47 1.15 15.09 -4.67
N THR A 48 1.63 14.56 -5.80
CA THR A 48 2.84 13.72 -5.78
C THR A 48 4.08 14.61 -5.68
N SER A 49 5.20 14.02 -5.25
CA SER A 49 6.46 14.74 -5.02
C SER A 49 7.00 15.49 -6.25
N GLN A 50 6.55 15.13 -7.45
CA GLN A 50 6.97 15.75 -8.71
C GLN A 50 6.17 17.00 -9.07
N GLY A 51 4.99 17.22 -8.49
CA GLY A 51 4.16 18.42 -8.67
C GLY A 51 3.55 18.64 -10.07
N SER A 52 4.04 17.95 -11.11
CA SER A 52 3.55 18.09 -12.49
C SER A 52 3.52 16.77 -13.25
N LYS A 53 2.71 16.72 -14.30
CA LYS A 53 2.55 15.57 -15.19
C LYS A 53 3.87 15.23 -15.90
N GLU A 54 4.55 16.24 -16.41
CA GLU A 54 5.79 16.09 -17.18
C GLU A 54 6.95 15.62 -16.31
N ALA A 55 7.07 16.18 -15.10
CA ALA A 55 8.08 15.75 -14.14
C ALA A 55 7.85 14.30 -13.69
N LEU A 56 6.58 13.90 -13.52
CA LEU A 56 6.22 12.52 -13.21
C LEU A 56 6.59 11.58 -14.37
N ALA A 57 6.27 11.96 -15.62
CA ALA A 57 6.65 11.19 -16.81
C ALA A 57 8.17 10.97 -16.90
N LYS A 58 8.96 12.04 -16.73
CA LYS A 58 10.44 12.00 -16.74
C LYS A 58 10.99 11.11 -15.62
N ALA A 59 10.43 11.19 -14.42
CA ALA A 59 10.87 10.37 -13.29
C ALA A 59 10.57 8.87 -13.50
N LEU A 60 9.47 8.53 -14.18
CA LEU A 60 9.08 7.14 -14.43
C LEU A 60 9.79 6.51 -15.63
N ALA A 61 10.17 7.30 -16.63
CA ALA A 61 10.78 6.81 -17.85
C ALA A 61 11.94 5.82 -17.63
N PRO A 62 12.97 6.11 -16.81
CA PRO A 62 14.09 5.18 -16.62
C PRO A 62 13.70 3.90 -15.87
N THR A 63 12.64 3.93 -15.06
CA THR A 63 12.18 2.75 -14.31
C THR A 63 11.32 1.83 -15.17
N LEU A 64 10.58 2.41 -16.13
CA LEU A 64 9.64 1.68 -16.99
C LEU A 64 10.28 1.22 -18.31
N ALA A 65 11.38 1.86 -18.72
CA ALA A 65 12.07 1.49 -19.95
C ALA A 65 12.48 0.01 -19.94
N ARG A 66 12.20 -0.63 -21.06
CA ARG A 66 12.66 -1.99 -21.35
C ARG A 66 14.08 -1.92 -21.91
N SER A 67 14.75 -3.07 -21.93
CA SER A 67 16.13 -3.21 -22.43
C SER A 67 16.30 -2.66 -23.85
N ASP A 68 15.24 -2.77 -24.68
CA ASP A 68 15.24 -2.36 -26.08
C ASP A 68 14.48 -1.04 -26.34
N GLU A 69 14.01 -0.33 -25.29
CA GLU A 69 13.23 0.89 -25.44
C GLU A 69 14.05 2.14 -25.04
N ASP A 70 14.08 3.13 -25.93
CA ASP A 70 14.69 4.43 -25.66
C ASP A 70 13.91 5.19 -24.58
N THR A 71 14.62 5.60 -23.53
CA THR A 71 14.04 6.33 -22.40
C THR A 71 13.41 7.66 -22.82
N ASP A 72 14.01 8.39 -23.76
CA ASP A 72 13.49 9.67 -24.26
C ASP A 72 12.19 9.51 -25.05
N MET A 73 12.10 8.48 -25.90
CA MET A 73 10.88 8.15 -26.64
C MET A 73 9.76 7.70 -25.70
N LEU A 74 10.12 6.96 -24.66
CA LEU A 74 9.17 6.56 -23.63
C LEU A 74 8.70 7.75 -22.80
N GLU A 75 9.59 8.68 -22.43
CA GLU A 75 9.22 9.93 -21.76
C GLU A 75 8.22 10.75 -22.60
N ALA A 76 8.48 10.91 -23.90
CA ALA A 76 7.60 11.61 -24.81
C ALA A 76 6.19 10.98 -24.87
N ARG A 77 6.12 9.64 -24.91
CA ARG A 77 4.84 8.89 -24.84
C ARG A 77 4.16 9.03 -23.48
N LEU A 78 4.92 9.07 -22.38
CA LEU A 78 4.36 9.25 -21.04
C LEU A 78 3.81 10.66 -20.81
N LYS A 79 4.39 11.68 -21.45
CA LYS A 79 3.86 13.06 -21.42
C LYS A 79 2.47 13.16 -22.06
N THR A 80 2.17 12.35 -23.07
CA THR A 80 0.85 12.34 -23.70
C THR A 80 -0.17 11.44 -22.97
N ALA A 81 0.30 10.48 -22.17
CA ALA A 81 -0.55 9.58 -21.38
C ALA A 81 -1.51 10.33 -20.41
N SER A 82 -2.60 9.69 -19.99
CA SER A 82 -3.54 10.31 -19.04
C SER A 82 -2.97 10.38 -17.61
N ASN A 83 -3.40 11.38 -16.84
CA ASN A 83 -3.01 11.52 -15.42
C ASN A 83 -3.31 10.24 -14.60
N ASN A 84 -4.42 9.56 -14.90
CA ASN A 84 -4.77 8.29 -14.26
C ASN A 84 -3.77 7.19 -14.57
N GLN A 85 -3.31 7.08 -15.82
CA GLN A 85 -2.31 6.08 -16.21
C GLN A 85 -0.98 6.35 -15.51
N LEU A 86 -0.54 7.61 -15.47
CA LEU A 86 0.68 8.00 -14.78
C LEU A 86 0.66 7.64 -13.28
N LEU A 87 -0.44 7.91 -12.59
CA LEU A 87 -0.61 7.51 -11.18
C LEU A 87 -0.62 5.99 -10.99
N ARG A 88 -1.15 5.23 -11.95
CA ARG A 88 -1.10 3.76 -11.91
C ARG A 88 0.32 3.27 -12.11
N LEU A 89 1.04 3.83 -13.08
CA LEU A 89 2.43 3.47 -13.36
C LEU A 89 3.35 3.80 -12.20
N GLN A 90 3.14 4.93 -11.53
CA GLN A 90 3.87 5.28 -10.32
C GLN A 90 3.67 4.22 -9.23
N LYS A 91 2.42 3.84 -8.92
CA LYS A 91 2.14 2.79 -7.93
C LYS A 91 2.80 1.46 -8.27
N VAL A 92 2.87 1.12 -9.55
CA VAL A 92 3.53 -0.09 -10.03
C VAL A 92 5.05 0.03 -9.81
N ALA A 93 5.67 1.14 -10.20
CA ALA A 93 7.09 1.40 -9.99
C ALA A 93 7.46 1.35 -8.50
N ASP A 94 6.66 1.99 -7.63
CA ASP A 94 6.84 1.98 -6.18
C ASP A 94 6.71 0.57 -5.60
N ALA A 95 5.72 -0.21 -6.07
CA ALA A 95 5.53 -1.59 -5.65
C ALA A 95 6.69 -2.50 -6.11
N VAL A 96 7.24 -2.29 -7.30
CA VAL A 96 8.42 -3.04 -7.75
C VAL A 96 9.65 -2.69 -6.93
N LYS A 97 9.89 -1.39 -6.72
CA LYS A 97 11.05 -0.91 -5.95
C LYS A 97 11.01 -1.37 -4.50
N SER A 98 9.83 -1.36 -3.87
CA SER A 98 9.67 -1.79 -2.46
C SER A 98 9.74 -3.29 -2.26
N LYS A 99 9.23 -4.11 -3.19
CA LYS A 99 9.16 -5.57 -2.99
C LYS A 99 10.30 -6.35 -3.64
N TYR A 100 10.76 -5.89 -4.81
CA TYR A 100 11.69 -6.64 -5.67
C TYR A 100 12.97 -5.85 -5.97
N GLY A 101 13.02 -4.56 -5.60
CA GLY A 101 14.15 -3.66 -5.84
C GLY A 101 14.23 -3.18 -7.29
N SER A 102 14.28 -4.12 -8.25
CA SER A 102 14.46 -3.83 -9.67
C SER A 102 13.58 -4.72 -10.56
N ARG A 103 13.54 -4.39 -11.87
CA ARG A 103 12.87 -5.22 -12.88
C ARG A 103 13.49 -6.62 -12.96
N ALA A 104 14.81 -6.73 -12.89
CA ALA A 104 15.51 -8.02 -12.89
C ALA A 104 15.11 -8.87 -11.67
N GLY A 105 15.07 -8.26 -10.47
CA GLY A 105 14.63 -8.95 -9.25
C GLY A 105 13.18 -9.44 -9.32
N LEU A 106 12.31 -8.70 -10.00
CA LEU A 106 10.93 -9.13 -10.27
C LEU A 106 10.88 -10.35 -11.19
N ILE A 107 11.66 -10.35 -12.28
CA ILE A 107 11.73 -11.48 -13.22
C ILE A 107 12.25 -12.74 -12.51
N GLU A 108 13.30 -12.61 -11.70
CA GLU A 108 13.81 -13.73 -10.90
C GLU A 108 12.77 -14.27 -9.91
N ALA A 109 12.04 -13.38 -9.23
CA ALA A 109 10.99 -13.78 -8.30
C ALA A 109 9.86 -14.55 -9.01
N ILE A 110 9.46 -14.11 -10.21
CA ILE A 110 8.49 -14.82 -11.04
C ILE A 110 9.03 -16.19 -11.46
N GLY A 111 10.27 -16.26 -11.94
CA GLY A 111 10.92 -17.52 -12.32
C GLY A 111 10.97 -18.52 -11.17
N LYS A 112 11.30 -18.06 -9.97
CA LYS A 112 11.30 -18.88 -8.74
C LYS A 112 9.89 -19.36 -8.38
N GLY A 113 8.90 -18.47 -8.38
CA GLY A 113 7.50 -18.82 -8.09
C GLY A 113 6.87 -19.78 -9.11
N ALA A 114 7.34 -19.77 -10.36
CA ALA A 114 6.91 -20.68 -11.41
C ALA A 114 7.74 -21.97 -11.49
N ALA A 115 8.74 -22.16 -10.63
CA ALA A 115 9.74 -23.24 -10.73
C ALA A 115 10.45 -23.33 -12.10
N LYS A 116 10.53 -22.20 -12.81
CA LYS A 116 11.12 -22.05 -14.15
C LYS A 116 12.29 -21.06 -14.17
N SER A 117 12.94 -20.87 -13.03
CA SER A 117 14.07 -19.94 -12.89
C SER A 117 15.31 -20.29 -13.73
N LYS A 118 15.40 -21.52 -14.24
CA LYS A 118 16.49 -21.98 -15.11
C LYS A 118 16.10 -22.03 -16.60
N ASP A 119 14.84 -21.78 -16.90
CA ASP A 119 14.31 -21.82 -18.27
C ASP A 119 14.60 -20.48 -18.97
N LYS A 120 15.59 -20.51 -19.87
CA LYS A 120 16.05 -19.32 -20.60
C LYS A 120 14.98 -18.76 -21.52
N ASP A 121 14.16 -19.60 -22.14
CA ASP A 121 13.11 -19.16 -23.05
C ASP A 121 11.99 -18.49 -22.25
N TYR A 122 11.68 -19.02 -21.07
CA TYR A 122 10.74 -18.40 -20.16
C TYR A 122 11.21 -17.04 -19.65
N ILE A 123 12.48 -16.92 -19.23
CA ILE A 123 13.06 -15.64 -18.79
C ILE A 123 13.07 -14.62 -19.93
N SER A 124 13.51 -15.03 -21.12
CA SER A 124 13.47 -14.18 -22.33
C SER A 124 12.06 -13.67 -22.60
N LYS A 125 11.04 -14.52 -22.43
CA LYS A 125 9.65 -14.09 -22.59
C LYS A 125 9.24 -13.04 -21.55
N LEU A 126 9.66 -13.19 -20.30
CA LEU A 126 9.38 -12.21 -19.24
C LEU A 126 10.05 -10.85 -19.53
N GLU A 127 11.25 -10.84 -20.12
CA GLU A 127 11.94 -9.61 -20.50
C GLU A 127 11.22 -8.81 -21.61
N THR A 128 10.37 -9.45 -22.41
CA THR A 128 9.53 -8.72 -23.39
C THR A 128 8.34 -8.00 -22.75
N LEU A 129 7.89 -8.46 -21.58
CA LEU A 129 6.68 -7.97 -20.93
C LEU A 129 6.91 -6.60 -20.28
N SER A 130 5.84 -5.81 -20.28
CA SER A 130 5.80 -4.53 -19.57
C SER A 130 5.83 -4.76 -18.05
N LEU A 131 6.40 -3.80 -17.34
CA LEU A 131 6.56 -3.86 -15.88
C LEU A 131 5.23 -4.07 -15.12
N PRO A 132 4.08 -3.46 -15.51
CA PRO A 132 2.77 -3.77 -14.92
C PRO A 132 2.34 -5.23 -15.09
N ASN A 133 2.60 -5.83 -16.26
CA ASN A 133 2.23 -7.23 -16.53
C ASN A 133 3.08 -8.20 -15.70
N LEU A 134 4.38 -7.92 -15.58
CA LEU A 134 5.28 -8.68 -14.70
C LEU A 134 4.80 -8.65 -13.25
N LEU A 135 4.41 -7.47 -12.76
CA LEU A 135 3.91 -7.32 -11.40
C LEU A 135 2.62 -8.15 -11.19
N ASP A 136 1.71 -8.17 -12.15
CA ASP A 136 0.50 -8.98 -12.06
C ASP A 136 0.80 -10.49 -12.09
N LEU A 137 1.76 -10.92 -12.91
CA LEU A 137 2.24 -12.30 -12.90
C LEU A 137 2.80 -12.70 -11.53
N ALA A 138 3.64 -11.86 -10.92
CA ALA A 138 4.18 -12.12 -9.59
C ALA A 138 3.06 -12.21 -8.54
N LYS A 139 2.10 -11.28 -8.55
CA LYS A 139 0.91 -11.36 -7.67
C LYS A 139 0.09 -12.63 -7.90
N SER A 140 -0.04 -13.06 -9.15
CA SER A 140 -0.79 -14.29 -9.48
C SER A 140 -0.08 -15.54 -8.96
N ALA A 141 1.26 -15.56 -9.01
CA ALA A 141 2.07 -16.63 -8.47
C ALA A 141 1.96 -16.67 -6.94
N ASP A 142 2.05 -15.50 -6.28
CA ASP A 142 1.85 -15.37 -4.84
C ASP A 142 0.48 -15.87 -4.39
N ARG A 143 -0.59 -15.56 -5.14
CA ARG A 143 -1.94 -16.05 -4.85
C ARG A 143 -2.03 -17.57 -4.99
N ARG A 144 -1.43 -18.14 -6.04
CA ARG A 144 -1.41 -19.59 -6.26
C ARG A 144 -0.61 -20.33 -5.19
N ALA A 145 0.48 -19.75 -4.69
CA ALA A 145 1.28 -20.33 -3.62
C ALA A 145 0.57 -20.33 -2.25
N ARG A 146 -0.47 -19.49 -2.08
CA ARG A 146 -1.26 -19.39 -0.84
C ARG A 146 -2.56 -20.18 -0.89
N ALA A 147 -2.97 -20.64 -2.08
CA ALA A 147 -4.17 -21.45 -2.28
C ALA A 147 -3.85 -22.91 -1.99
#